data_AF-A0A437SXL1-F1
#
_entry.id   AF-A0A437SXL1-F1
#
_cell.length_a   1.000
_cell.length_b   1.000
_cell.length_c   1.000
_cell.angle_alpha   90.00
_cell.angle_beta   90.00
_cell.angle_gamma   90.00
#
_symmetry.space_group_name_H-M   'P 1'
#
loop_
_entity.id
_entity.type
_entity.pdbx_description
1 polymer ?
#
loop_
_entity_poly.entity_id
_entity_poly.type
_entity_poly.pdbx_seq_one_letter_code
_entity_poly.pdbx_strand_id
1 'polypeptide(L)' 'MATKKNNFEEQLKSLQEIVTNLENGNVPLEDALKQFQEGVKISRDLDQKLTQAEETVAKLIDSDGTEHKLDPNNAAAPEE' A
#
# COMPACT_ATOMS: atom_id res chain seq x y z
N MET A 1 3.96 24.06 -9.09
CA MET A 1 3.83 23.75 -7.66
C MET A 1 3.43 22.29 -7.54
N ALA A 2 4.39 21.42 -7.22
CA ALA A 2 4.23 19.96 -7.31
C ALA A 2 3.79 19.38 -5.95
N THR A 3 2.52 19.54 -5.59
CA THR A 3 1.94 18.97 -4.37
C THR A 3 1.23 17.66 -4.70
N LYS A 4 1.99 16.57 -4.86
CA LYS A 4 1.40 15.21 -4.84
C LYS A 4 2.33 14.10 -4.34
N LYS A 5 3.61 14.40 -4.09
CA LYS A 5 4.68 13.42 -3.79
C LYS A 5 4.78 13.01 -2.30
N ASN A 6 3.72 13.27 -1.52
CA ASN A 6 3.78 13.13 -0.07
C ASN A 6 2.70 12.23 0.51
N ASN A 7 1.54 12.03 -0.15
CA ASN A 7 0.43 11.34 0.49
C ASN A 7 0.66 9.82 0.63
N PHE A 8 1.29 9.15 -0.35
CA PHE A 8 1.57 7.72 -0.24
C PHE A 8 2.71 7.44 0.73
N GLU A 9 3.84 8.14 0.56
CA GLU A 9 5.02 7.96 1.40
C GLU A 9 4.77 8.33 2.87
N GLU A 10 4.00 9.39 3.15
CA GLU A 10 3.62 9.76 4.52
C GLU A 10 2.70 8.73 5.16
N GLN A 11 1.72 8.19 4.41
CA GLN A 11 0.85 7.13 4.90
C GLN A 11 1.63 5.84 5.15
N LEU A 12 2.54 5.46 4.26
CA LEU A 12 3.40 4.30 4.44
C LEU A 12 4.29 4.45 5.68
N LYS A 13 4.87 5.64 5.89
CA LYS A 13 5.65 5.94 7.09
C LYS A 13 4.80 5.84 8.36
N SER A 14 3.58 6.39 8.33
CA SER A 14 2.65 6.32 9.47
C SER A 14 2.30 4.87 9.82
N LEU A 15 2.07 4.03 8.80
CA LEU A 15 1.83 2.60 8.99
C LEU A 15 3.03 1.89 9.64
N GLN A 16 4.26 2.19 9.19
CA GLN A 16 5.49 1.63 9.76
C GLN A 16 5.66 2.02 11.24
N GLU A 17 5.37 3.28 11.59
CA GLU A 17 5.41 3.76 12.97
C GLU A 17 4.38 3.04 13.85
N ILE A 18 3.15 2.85 13.36
CA ILE A 18 2.11 2.07 14.04
C ILE A 18 2.58 0.64 14.29
N VAL A 19 3.08 -0.06 13.26
CA VAL A 19 3.57 -1.44 13.39
C VAL A 19 4.70 -1.52 14.42
N THR A 20 5.69 -0.62 14.32
CA THR A 20 6.81 -0.57 15.27
C THR A 20 6.32 -0.38 16.71
N ASN A 21 5.35 0.50 16.93
CA ASN A 21 4.79 0.75 18.26
C ASN A 21 4.03 -0.46 18.81
N LEU A 22 3.27 -1.16 17.97
CA LEU A 22 2.56 -2.38 18.34
C LEU A 22 3.53 -3.52 18.67
N GLU A 23 4.60 -3.69 17.88
CA GLU A 23 5.62 -4.72 18.09
C GLU A 23 6.42 -4.51 19.38
N ASN A 24 6.66 -3.26 19.78
CA ASN A 24 7.33 -2.93 21.04
C ASN A 24 6.54 -3.39 22.28
N GLY A 25 5.24 -3.66 22.16
CA GLY A 25 4.42 -4.28 23.21
C GLY A 25 4.20 -3.44 24.48
N ASN A 26 4.72 -2.22 24.53
CA ASN A 26 4.64 -1.31 25.69
C ASN A 26 3.46 -0.33 25.60
N VAL A 27 2.47 -0.64 24.76
CA VAL A 27 1.28 0.18 24.50
C VAL A 27 0.09 -0.41 25.28
N PRO A 28 -0.68 0.40 26.03
CA PRO A 28 -1.91 -0.04 26.68
C PRO A 28 -2.88 -0.70 25.69
N LEU A 29 -3.61 -1.73 26.12
CA LEU A 29 -4.51 -2.51 25.24
C LEU A 29 -5.48 -1.62 24.45
N GLU A 30 -6.08 -0.61 25.08
CA GLU A 30 -7.03 0.29 24.42
C GLU A 30 -6.38 1.10 23.30
N ASP A 31 -5.13 1.54 23.49
CA ASP A 31 -4.39 2.30 22.48
C ASP A 31 -3.82 1.38 21.40
N ALA A 32 -3.44 0.15 21.74
CA ALA A 32 -3.06 -0.87 20.77
C ALA A 32 -4.22 -1.20 19.82
N LEU A 33 -5.45 -1.30 20.33
CA LEU A 33 -6.65 -1.52 19.51
C LEU A 33 -6.93 -0.35 18.55
N LYS A 34 -6.73 0.90 19.01
CA LYS A 34 -6.87 2.09 18.14
C LYS A 34 -5.79 2.11 17.05
N GLN A 35 -4.54 1.90 17.44
CA GLN A 35 -3.41 1.83 16.50
C GLN A 35 -3.61 0.71 15.47
N PHE A 36 -4.10 -0.45 15.89
CA PHE A 36 -4.41 -1.54 14.98
C PHE A 36 -5.51 -1.16 13.97
N GLN A 37 -6.63 -0.56 14.43
CA GLN A 37 -7.68 -0.08 13.51
C GLN A 37 -7.16 0.95 12.52
N GLU A 38 -6.34 1.90 12.98
CA GLU A 38 -5.73 2.91 12.13
C GLU A 38 -4.77 2.29 11.11
N GLY A 39 -3.91 1.36 11.55
CA GLY A 39 -2.99 0.63 10.68
C GLY A 39 -3.72 -0.17 9.59
N VAL A 40 -4.81 -0.85 9.94
CA VAL A 40 -5.65 -1.59 8.97
C VAL A 40 -6.26 -0.63 7.93
N LYS A 41 -6.73 0.54 8.37
CA LYS A 41 -7.28 1.54 7.45
C LYS A 41 -6.21 2.06 6.50
N ILE A 42 -5.05 2.46 7.02
CA ILE A 42 -3.94 2.96 6.19
C ILE A 42 -3.47 1.89 5.21
N SER A 43 -3.33 0.65 5.65
CA SER A 43 -2.94 -0.47 4.80
C SER A 43 -3.89 -0.66 3.62
N ARG A 44 -5.22 -0.59 3.84
CA ARG A 44 -6.22 -0.67 2.77
C ARG A 44 -6.13 0.51 1.80
N ASP A 45 -5.92 1.72 2.31
CA ASP A 45 -5.81 2.91 1.46
C ASP A 45 -4.55 2.86 0.57
N LEU A 46 -3.44 2.34 1.10
CA LEU A 46 -2.19 2.14 0.34
C LEU A 46 -2.37 1.07 -0.74
N ASP A 47 -2.99 -0.07 -0.40
CA ASP A 47 -3.30 -1.15 -1.33
C ASP A 47 -4.15 -0.65 -2.51
N GLN A 48 -5.24 0.07 -2.23
CA GLN A 48 -6.08 0.67 -3.27
C GLN A 48 -5.31 1.63 -4.19
N LYS A 49 -4.39 2.43 -3.64
CA LYS A 49 -3.56 3.34 -4.44
C LYS A 49 -2.60 2.57 -5.34
N LEU A 50 -2.02 1.48 -4.86
CA LEU A 50 -1.16 0.60 -5.66
C LEU A 50 -1.96 -0.06 -6.79
N THR A 51 -3.12 -0.64 -6.49
CA THR A 51 -4.00 -1.23 -7.51
C THR A 51 -4.40 -0.23 -8.59
N GLN A 52 -4.76 1.01 -8.22
CA GLN A 52 -5.08 2.05 -9.20
C GLN A 52 -3.88 2.42 -10.08
N ALA A 53 -2.67 2.45 -9.49
CA ALA A 53 -1.45 2.71 -10.24
C ALA A 53 -1.15 1.58 -11.23
N GLU A 54 -1.27 0.33 -10.79
CA GLU A 54 -1.12 -0.87 -11.63
C GLU A 54 -2.10 -0.86 -12.81
N GLU A 55 -3.38 -0.61 -12.56
CA GLU A 55 -4.39 -0.49 -13.63
C GLU A 55 -4.08 0.63 -14.63
N THR A 56 -3.55 1.74 -14.15
CA THR A 56 -3.17 2.88 -15.01
C THR A 56 -1.99 2.50 -15.91
N VAL A 57 -1.00 1.80 -15.35
CA VAL A 57 0.16 1.32 -16.11
C VAL A 57 -0.25 0.27 -17.14
N ALA A 58 -1.12 -0.68 -16.78
CA ALA A 58 -1.66 -1.67 -17.71
C ALA A 58 -2.33 -0.99 -18.92
N LYS A 59 -3.25 -0.04 -18.69
CA LYS A 59 -3.94 0.70 -19.77
C LYS A 59 -2.99 1.50 -20.69
N LEU A 60 -1.85 1.97 -20.17
CA LEU A 60 -0.84 2.65 -20.98
C LEU A 60 -0.08 1.68 -21.87
N ILE A 61 0.22 0.48 -21.37
CA ILE A 61 0.87 -0.60 -22.13
C ILE A 61 -0.05 -1.08 -23.27
N ASP A 62 -1.36 -1.12 -23.05
CA ASP A 62 -2.34 -1.46 -24.08
C ASP A 62 -2.33 -0.51 -25.28
N SER A 63 -1.91 0.75 -25.07
CA SER A 63 -1.85 1.77 -26.11
C SER A 63 -0.69 1.56 -27.11
N ASP A 64 0.30 0.73 -26.77
CA ASP A 64 1.40 0.26 -27.63
C ASP A 64 1.23 -1.23 -28.04
N GLY A 65 0.12 -1.86 -27.63
CA GLY A 65 -0.44 -3.05 -28.28
C GLY A 65 -0.12 -4.43 -27.69
N THR A 66 0.41 -4.57 -26.46
CA THR A 66 0.60 -5.91 -25.87
C THR A 66 0.33 -5.96 -24.35
N GLU A 67 -0.77 -6.58 -23.93
CA GLU A 67 -1.18 -6.79 -22.52
C GLU A 67 -0.39 -7.92 -21.84
N HIS A 68 0.07 -7.69 -20.59
CA HIS A 68 0.40 -8.76 -19.65
C HIS A 68 -0.44 -8.61 -18.38
N LYS A 69 -1.14 -9.69 -18.01
CA LYS A 69 -1.96 -9.75 -16.81
C LYS A 69 -1.06 -9.78 -15.57
N LEU A 70 -0.99 -8.68 -14.83
CA LEU A 70 -0.45 -8.70 -13.47
C LEU A 70 -1.46 -9.44 -12.60
N ASP A 71 -1.07 -10.59 -12.05
CA ASP A 71 -1.93 -11.34 -11.14
C ASP A 71 -1.73 -10.81 -9.71
N PRO A 72 -2.73 -10.13 -9.12
CA PRO A 72 -2.58 -9.48 -7.81
C PRO A 72 -2.46 -10.47 -6.65
N ASN A 73 -2.68 -11.78 -6.88
CA ASN A 73 -2.53 -12.82 -5.86
C ASN A 73 -1.24 -13.65 -6.03
N ASN A 74 -0.45 -13.38 -7.07
CA ASN A 74 0.81 -14.08 -7.32
C ASN A 74 1.98 -13.09 -7.26
N ALA A 75 2.47 -12.82 -6.06
CA ALA A 75 3.69 -12.03 -5.82
C ALA A 75 4.99 -12.71 -6.31
N ALA A 76 4.90 -13.91 -6.89
CA ALA A 76 6.01 -14.54 -7.57
C ALA A 76 6.12 -13.96 -8.98
N ALA A 77 7.29 -13.38 -9.28
CA ALA A 77 7.67 -12.97 -10.62
C ALA A 77 7.34 -14.07 -11.65
N PRO A 78 6.97 -13.73 -12.89
CA PRO A 78 6.83 -14.73 -13.94
C PRO A 78 8.18 -15.47 -14.06
N GLU A 79 8.17 -16.77 -13.77
CA GLU A 79 9.31 -17.64 -14.09
C GLU A 79 9.38 -17.76 -15.61
N GLU A 80 10.35 -17.05 -16.20
CA GLU A 80 11.03 -17.47 -17.43
C GLU A 80 12.54 -17.61 -17.17
#